data_AF-A0A9D1SXL8-F1
#
_entry.id   AF-A0A9D1SXL8-F1
#
_cell.length_a   1.000
_cell.length_b   1.000
_cell.length_c   1.000
_cell.angle_alpha   90.00
_cell.angle_beta   90.00
_cell.angle_gamma   90.00
#
_symmetry.space_group_name_H-M   'P 1'
#
loop_
_entity.id
_entity.type
_entity.pdbx_description
1 polymer ?
#
loop_
_entity_poly.entity_id
_entity_poly.type
_entity_poly.pdbx_seq_one_letter_code
_entity_poly.pdbx_strand_id
1 'polypeptide(L)'
;MKSLYSLILNDDLIAEVDRLAAKTGSNRSATIDAILARYFGYETPEMRIDKIFRRMEDWIRHETGLRLLNQPSQTISAATGTLTYPYNPTMKYQVELYKSVDYALGELKVSSRSSNAKLLALLDSFYDLWTRLERKHLG
;
A
#
# COMPACT_ATOMS: atom_id res chain seq x y z
N MET A 1 -2.03 6.12 17.73
CA MET A 1 -2.72 7.10 18.60
C MET A 1 -1.97 8.42 18.51
N LYS A 2 -2.62 9.54 18.17
CA LYS A 2 -1.99 10.88 18.17
C LYS A 2 -2.43 11.59 19.44
N SER A 3 -1.47 12.01 20.26
CA SER A 3 -1.73 12.80 21.46
C SER A 3 -1.41 14.27 21.17
N LEU A 4 -2.17 15.19 21.75
CA LEU A 4 -1.84 16.62 21.65
C LEU A 4 -0.66 16.91 22.58
N TYR A 5 0.43 17.43 22.03
CA TYR A 5 1.60 17.86 22.80
C TYR A 5 1.98 19.29 22.37
N SER A 6 2.34 20.13 23.34
CA SER A 6 2.81 21.49 23.08
C SER A 6 4.33 21.47 22.94
N LEU A 7 4.84 22.05 21.85
CA LEU A 7 6.28 22.27 21.62
C LEU A 7 6.55 23.77 21.58
N ILE A 8 7.66 24.18 22.19
CA ILE A 8 8.20 25.53 22.02
C ILE A 8 9.34 25.42 21.00
N LEU A 9 9.19 26.11 19.88
CA LEU A 9 10.16 26.15 18.78
C LEU A 9 10.52 27.61 18.49
N ASN A 10 11.72 27.84 17.94
CA ASN A 10 12.11 29.17 17.46
C ASN A 10 11.25 29.56 16.24
N ASP A 11 10.93 30.85 16.09
CA ASP A 11 10.13 31.40 14.99
C ASP A 11 10.73 31.08 13.62
N ASP A 12 12.06 31.13 13.48
CA ASP A 12 12.76 30.76 12.24
C ASP A 12 12.51 29.30 11.86
N LEU A 13 12.46 28.41 12.86
CA LEU A 13 12.22 26.99 12.65
C LEU A 13 10.75 26.74 12.26
N ILE A 14 9.82 27.48 12.86
CA ILE A 14 8.40 27.43 12.48
C ILE A 14 8.22 27.82 11.01
N ALA A 15 8.90 28.89 10.57
CA ALA A 15 8.85 29.34 9.18
C ALA A 15 9.38 28.29 8.20
N GLU A 16 10.43 27.56 8.57
CA GLU A 16 10.98 26.51 7.71
C GLU A 16 10.08 25.26 7.67
N VAL A 17 9.48 24.88 8.81
CA VAL A 17 8.45 23.82 8.87
C VAL A 17 7.26 24.19 7.99
N ASP A 18 6.82 25.43 8.00
CA ASP A 18 5.73 25.91 7.15
C ASP A 18 6.03 25.80 5.67
N ARG A 19 7.23 26.22 5.25
CA ARG A 19 7.67 26.07 3.85
C ARG A 19 7.66 24.61 3.43
N LEU A 20 8.17 23.72 4.28
CA LEU A 20 8.21 22.29 3.98
C LEU A 20 6.80 21.68 3.93
N ALA A 21 5.92 22.06 4.86
CA ALA A 21 4.53 21.64 4.90
C ALA A 21 3.80 22.07 3.61
N ALA A 22 3.97 23.31 3.19
CA ALA A 22 3.40 23.84 1.94
C ALA A 22 3.94 23.08 0.71
N LYS A 23 5.24 22.82 0.65
CA LYS A 23 5.87 22.07 -0.47
C LYS A 23 5.36 20.63 -0.58
N THR A 24 5.04 20.00 0.55
CA THR A 24 4.61 18.59 0.62
C THR A 24 3.10 18.40 0.65
N GLY A 25 2.32 19.49 0.70
CA GLY A 25 0.87 19.43 0.85
C GLY A 25 0.42 18.86 2.19
N SER A 26 1.23 19.01 3.25
CA SER A 26 0.91 18.54 4.60
C SER A 26 0.72 19.69 5.59
N ASN A 27 0.47 19.40 6.87
CA ASN A 27 0.39 20.40 7.94
C ASN A 27 1.63 20.36 8.85
N ARG A 28 1.82 21.40 9.67
CA ARG A 28 2.97 21.53 10.60
C ARG A 28 3.17 20.28 11.45
N SER A 29 2.11 19.78 12.09
CA SER A 29 2.19 18.60 12.97
C SER A 29 2.61 17.35 12.19
N ALA A 30 2.04 17.11 11.00
CA ALA A 30 2.43 15.99 10.16
C ALA A 30 3.89 16.09 9.67
N THR A 31 4.34 17.31 9.35
CA THR A 31 5.74 17.58 8.94
C THR A 31 6.70 17.35 10.10
N ILE A 32 6.40 17.88 11.29
CA ILE A 32 7.21 17.71 12.50
C ILE A 32 7.26 16.24 12.90
N ASP A 33 6.11 15.55 12.93
CA ASP A 33 6.03 14.13 13.21
C ASP A 33 6.94 13.34 12.23
N ALA A 34 6.90 13.66 10.94
CA ALA A 34 7.74 13.00 9.93
C ALA A 34 9.26 13.29 10.11
N ILE A 35 9.63 14.51 10.50
CA ILE A 35 11.03 14.88 10.79
C ILE A 35 11.53 14.12 12.01
N LEU A 36 10.77 14.15 13.11
CA LEU A 36 11.11 13.45 14.35
C LEU A 36 11.18 11.95 14.11
N ALA A 37 10.22 11.41 13.36
CA ALA A 37 10.21 10.00 13.00
C ALA A 37 11.48 9.59 12.26
N ARG A 38 11.88 10.36 11.24
CA ARG A 38 13.16 10.15 10.54
C ARG A 38 14.37 10.27 11.46
N TYR A 39 14.40 11.26 12.33
CA TYR A 39 15.52 11.49 13.26
C TYR A 39 15.72 10.33 14.23
N PHE A 40 14.63 9.82 14.80
CA PHE A 40 14.68 8.67 15.73
C PHE A 40 14.73 7.31 15.03
N GLY A 41 14.76 7.27 13.69
CA GLY A 41 14.62 6.03 12.93
C GLY A 41 13.27 5.33 13.17
N TYR A 42 12.26 6.08 13.62
CA TYR A 42 10.90 5.61 13.79
C TYR A 42 10.21 5.59 12.42
N GLU A 43 9.87 4.41 11.92
CA GLU A 43 9.14 4.27 10.67
C GLU A 43 7.65 4.59 10.94
N THR A 44 7.16 5.75 10.46
CA THR A 44 5.72 6.01 10.54
C THR A 44 4.96 5.03 9.66
N PRO A 45 3.67 4.74 9.96
CA PRO A 45 2.86 3.88 9.10
C PRO A 45 2.82 4.35 7.63
N GLU A 46 2.77 5.66 7.40
CA GLU A 46 2.78 6.26 6.06
C GLU A 46 4.10 5.97 5.33
N MET A 47 5.24 6.13 6.00
CA MET A 47 6.55 5.82 5.41
C MET A 47 6.69 4.35 5.06
N ARG A 48 6.16 3.47 5.92
CA ARG A 48 6.17 2.02 5.70
C ARG A 48 5.32 1.65 4.47
N ILE A 49 4.11 2.20 4.35
CA ILE A 49 3.21 1.95 3.22
C ILE A 49 3.84 2.41 1.89
N ASP A 50 4.37 3.64 1.85
CA ASP A 50 5.05 4.17 0.66
C ASP A 50 6.23 3.28 0.24
N LYS A 51 7.04 2.84 1.20
CA LYS A 51 8.17 1.94 0.94
C LYS A 51 7.74 0.57 0.40
N ILE A 52 6.67 -0.02 0.93
CA ILE A 52 6.11 -1.29 0.44
C ILE A 52 5.62 -1.13 -1.00
N PHE A 53 4.85 -0.08 -1.28
CA PHE A 53 4.32 0.14 -2.62
C PHE A 53 5.41 0.45 -3.64
N ARG A 54 6.42 1.26 -3.33
CA ARG A 54 7.55 1.47 -4.24
C ARG A 54 8.25 0.18 -4.61
N ARG A 55 8.52 -0.68 -3.61
CA ARG A 55 9.17 -1.98 -3.87
C ARG A 55 8.29 -2.91 -4.71
N MET A 56 6.97 -2.89 -4.48
CA MET A 56 6.01 -3.64 -5.28
C MET A 56 5.92 -3.10 -6.71
N GLU A 57 5.90 -1.79 -6.89
CA GLU A 57 5.90 -1.14 -8.20
C GLU A 57 7.17 -1.48 -8.98
N ASP A 58 8.34 -1.44 -8.34
CA ASP A 58 9.60 -1.85 -8.94
C ASP A 58 9.53 -3.31 -9.40
N TRP A 59 9.01 -4.22 -8.58
CA TRP A 59 8.86 -5.63 -8.95
C TRP A 59 7.92 -5.80 -10.15
N ILE A 60 6.77 -5.12 -10.13
CA ILE A 60 5.79 -5.20 -11.23
C ILE A 60 6.37 -4.63 -12.53
N ARG A 61 7.21 -3.59 -12.48
CA ARG A 61 7.87 -3.04 -13.67
C ARG A 61 8.82 -4.02 -14.35
N HIS A 62 9.40 -4.96 -13.60
CA HIS A 62 10.28 -6.01 -14.14
C HIS A 62 9.49 -7.25 -14.59
N GLU A 63 8.20 -7.35 -14.26
CA GLU A 63 7.34 -8.48 -14.63
C GLU A 63 6.61 -8.19 -15.94
N THR A 64 6.84 -9.02 -16.96
CA THR A 64 6.30 -8.80 -18.32
C THR A 64 4.79 -8.98 -18.43
N GLY A 65 4.15 -9.66 -17.47
CA GLY A 65 2.71 -9.97 -17.48
C GLY A 65 1.81 -9.01 -16.71
N LEU A 66 2.38 -8.02 -16.01
CA LEU A 66 1.64 -7.12 -15.11
C LEU A 66 1.83 -5.65 -15.51
N ARG A 67 0.77 -4.87 -15.34
CA ARG A 67 0.76 -3.43 -15.56
C ARG A 67 0.15 -2.70 -14.37
N LEU A 68 0.89 -1.75 -13.81
CA LEU A 68 0.40 -0.87 -12.74
C LEU A 68 -0.78 -0.02 -13.22
N LEU A 69 -1.76 0.17 -12.33
CA LEU A 69 -2.87 1.08 -12.50
C LEU A 69 -2.59 2.33 -11.67
N ASN A 70 -2.66 3.50 -12.30
CA ASN A 70 -2.49 4.76 -11.58
C ASN A 70 -3.65 4.96 -10.60
N GLN A 71 -3.36 5.12 -9.31
CA GLN A 71 -4.35 5.40 -8.28
C GLN A 71 -3.93 6.60 -7.43
N PRO A 72 -4.86 7.52 -7.08
CA PRO A 72 -4.56 8.66 -6.22
C PRO A 72 -4.52 8.31 -4.73
N SER A 73 -4.59 7.03 -4.35
CA SER A 73 -4.68 6.59 -2.96
C SER A 73 -3.30 6.35 -2.35
N GLN A 74 -3.11 6.78 -1.10
CA GLN A 74 -1.88 6.52 -0.34
C GLN A 74 -1.86 5.11 0.27
N THR A 75 -3.01 4.42 0.35
CA THR A 75 -3.13 3.11 1.01
C THR A 75 -3.50 2.00 0.04
N ILE A 76 -3.71 2.32 -1.24
CA ILE A 76 -4.13 1.35 -2.24
C ILE A 76 -3.22 1.43 -3.46
N SER A 77 -2.75 0.28 -3.92
CA SER A 77 -2.08 0.12 -5.20
C SER A 77 -2.73 -1.03 -5.99
N ALA A 78 -2.78 -0.92 -7.32
CA ALA A 78 -3.37 -1.95 -8.14
C ALA A 78 -2.58 -2.21 -9.41
N ALA A 79 -2.71 -3.45 -9.90
CA ALA A 79 -2.15 -3.89 -11.15
C ALA A 79 -3.19 -4.70 -11.93
N THR A 80 -2.98 -4.78 -13.24
CA THR A 80 -3.74 -5.62 -14.14
C THR A 80 -2.80 -6.56 -14.86
N GLY A 81 -3.24 -7.79 -15.10
CA GLY A 81 -2.46 -8.79 -15.82
C GLY A 81 -3.35 -9.68 -16.69
N THR A 82 -2.74 -10.43 -17.58
CA THR A 82 -3.43 -11.42 -18.40
C THR A 82 -3.05 -12.80 -17.94
N LEU A 83 -4.04 -13.63 -17.63
CA LEU A 83 -3.80 -15.03 -17.27
C LEU A 83 -3.64 -15.86 -18.54
N THR A 84 -2.60 -16.70 -18.60
CA THR A 84 -2.45 -17.70 -19.65
C THR A 84 -3.47 -18.82 -19.47
N TYR A 85 -4.64 -18.62 -20.04
CA TYR A 85 -5.78 -19.54 -20.06
C TYR A 85 -6.55 -19.29 -21.36
N PRO A 86 -7.35 -20.24 -21.90
CA PRO A 86 -8.21 -19.96 -23.03
C PRO A 86 -8.95 -18.63 -22.88
N TYR A 87 -8.93 -17.82 -23.94
CA TYR A 87 -9.50 -16.46 -24.00
C TYR A 87 -8.75 -15.37 -23.21
N ASN A 88 -7.55 -15.67 -22.67
CA ASN A 88 -6.63 -14.71 -22.07
C ASN A 88 -7.32 -13.72 -21.11
N PRO A 89 -8.00 -14.21 -20.06
CA PRO A 89 -8.83 -13.36 -19.22
C PRO A 89 -7.96 -12.34 -18.48
N THR A 90 -8.42 -11.10 -18.46
CA THR A 90 -7.80 -10.03 -17.70
C THR A 90 -8.13 -10.18 -16.21
N MET A 91 -7.09 -10.14 -15.39
CA MET A 91 -7.16 -10.15 -13.94
C MET A 91 -6.77 -8.77 -13.41
N LYS A 92 -7.52 -8.26 -12.44
CA LYS A 92 -7.18 -7.06 -11.69
C LYS A 92 -6.85 -7.45 -10.26
N TYR A 93 -5.69 -6.98 -9.81
CA TYR A 93 -5.15 -7.17 -8.47
C TYR A 93 -5.10 -5.81 -7.77
N GLN A 94 -5.60 -5.72 -6.55
CA GLN A 94 -5.61 -4.50 -5.76
C GLN A 94 -5.17 -4.82 -4.34
N VAL A 95 -4.08 -4.18 -3.91
CA VAL A 95 -3.55 -4.29 -2.56
C VAL A 95 -3.94 -3.04 -1.79
N GLU A 96 -4.53 -3.23 -0.62
CA GLU A 96 -4.89 -2.18 0.31
C GLU A 96 -4.15 -2.40 1.64
N LEU A 97 -3.33 -1.45 2.07
CA LEU A 97 -2.55 -1.55 3.31
C LEU A 97 -3.17 -0.71 4.42
N TYR A 98 -3.23 -1.27 5.62
CA TYR A 98 -3.78 -0.60 6.79
C TYR A 98 -2.73 0.21 7.53
N LYS A 99 -3.15 1.35 8.10
CA LYS A 99 -2.28 2.24 8.86
C LYS A 99 -2.01 1.75 10.29
N SER A 100 -2.90 0.93 10.87
CA SER A 100 -2.61 0.19 12.10
C SER A 100 -2.44 -1.28 11.77
N VAL A 101 -1.50 -1.92 12.45
CA VAL A 101 -1.13 -3.34 12.25
C VAL A 101 -1.73 -4.16 13.39
N ASP A 102 -3.01 -3.92 13.70
CA ASP A 102 -3.62 -4.55 14.88
C ASP A 102 -3.85 -6.05 14.64
N TYR A 103 -4.22 -6.44 13.41
CA TYR A 103 -4.53 -7.83 13.05
C TYR A 103 -4.00 -8.27 11.68
N ALA A 104 -3.81 -7.35 10.74
CA ALA A 104 -3.29 -7.66 9.40
C ALA A 104 -2.54 -6.46 8.82
N LEU A 105 -1.61 -6.72 7.90
CA LEU A 105 -0.90 -5.67 7.16
C LEU A 105 -1.82 -4.95 6.17
N GLY A 106 -2.84 -5.65 5.66
CA GLY A 106 -3.71 -5.18 4.59
C GLY A 106 -4.53 -6.31 3.96
N GLU A 107 -5.16 -6.03 2.83
CA GLU A 107 -5.96 -6.96 2.02
C GLU A 107 -5.50 -6.99 0.57
N LEU A 108 -5.54 -8.18 -0.04
CA LEU A 108 -5.44 -8.34 -1.49
C LEU A 108 -6.83 -8.67 -2.06
N LYS A 109 -7.30 -7.83 -2.97
CA LYS A 109 -8.53 -8.01 -3.75
C LYS A 109 -8.17 -8.43 -5.16
N VAL A 110 -8.61 -9.62 -5.56
CA VAL A 110 -8.47 -10.13 -6.92
C VAL A 110 -9.84 -10.14 -7.60
N SER A 111 -9.91 -9.65 -8.84
CA SER A 111 -11.13 -9.66 -9.64
C SER A 111 -10.85 -10.08 -11.08
N SER A 112 -11.78 -10.84 -11.65
CA SER A 112 -11.80 -11.25 -13.06
C SER A 112 -13.13 -10.89 -13.69
N ARG A 113 -13.13 -10.54 -14.98
CA ARG A 113 -14.38 -10.36 -15.76
C ARG A 113 -14.83 -11.66 -16.46
N SER A 114 -14.12 -12.77 -16.26
CA SER A 114 -14.45 -14.03 -16.91
C SER A 114 -15.79 -14.60 -16.42
N SER A 115 -16.63 -15.04 -17.34
CA SER A 115 -17.84 -15.84 -17.05
C SER A 115 -17.60 -17.35 -17.18
N ASN A 116 -16.35 -17.78 -17.41
CA ASN A 116 -16.02 -19.20 -17.57
C ASN A 116 -16.04 -19.92 -16.21
N ALA A 117 -17.09 -20.72 -15.98
CA ALA A 117 -17.28 -21.44 -14.72
C ALA A 117 -16.10 -22.35 -14.32
N LYS A 118 -15.42 -22.99 -15.29
CA LYS A 118 -14.25 -23.85 -14.99
C LYS A 118 -13.08 -23.02 -14.46
N LEU A 119 -12.83 -21.86 -15.09
CA LEU A 119 -11.79 -20.96 -14.62
C LEU A 119 -12.12 -20.40 -13.24
N LEU A 120 -13.37 -19.96 -13.04
CA LEU A 120 -13.80 -19.41 -11.74
C LEU A 120 -13.61 -20.46 -10.63
N ALA A 121 -14.01 -21.71 -10.84
CA ALA A 121 -13.79 -22.79 -9.87
C ALA A 121 -12.30 -23.07 -9.59
N LEU A 122 -11.43 -22.96 -10.60
CA LEU A 122 -9.98 -23.09 -10.42
C LEU A 122 -9.40 -21.93 -9.62
N LEU A 123 -9.84 -20.69 -9.91
CA LEU A 123 -9.43 -19.50 -9.17
C LEU A 123 -9.87 -19.59 -7.71
N ASP A 124 -11.13 -19.97 -7.45
CA ASP A 124 -11.66 -20.16 -6.09
C ASP A 124 -10.83 -21.20 -5.34
N SER A 125 -10.59 -22.37 -5.94
CA SER A 125 -9.78 -23.43 -5.34
C SER A 125 -8.35 -22.97 -5.03
N PHE A 126 -7.76 -22.17 -5.92
CA PHE A 126 -6.42 -21.60 -5.74
C PHE A 126 -6.39 -20.60 -4.59
N TYR A 127 -7.32 -19.64 -4.54
CA TYR A 127 -7.38 -18.62 -3.49
C TYR A 127 -7.74 -19.22 -2.14
N ASP A 128 -8.57 -20.27 -2.09
CA ASP A 128 -8.86 -21.03 -0.87
C ASP A 128 -7.62 -21.77 -0.35
N LEU A 129 -6.83 -22.38 -1.24
CA LEU A 129 -5.56 -22.99 -0.86
C LEU A 129 -4.57 -21.94 -0.36
N TRP A 130 -4.43 -20.83 -1.08
CA TRP A 130 -3.54 -19.75 -0.69
C TRP A 130 -3.92 -19.17 0.67
N THR A 131 -5.19 -18.85 0.89
CA THR A 131 -5.68 -18.34 2.19
C THR A 131 -5.40 -19.31 3.33
N ARG A 132 -5.57 -20.63 3.10
CA ARG A 132 -5.22 -21.65 4.11
C ARG A 132 -3.73 -21.69 4.41
N LEU A 133 -2.88 -21.58 3.39
CA LEU A 133 -1.43 -21.54 3.56
C LEU A 133 -0.97 -20.27 4.28
N GLU A 134 -1.54 -19.12 3.93
CA GLU A 134 -1.26 -17.84 4.57
C GLU A 134 -1.60 -17.89 6.05
N ARG A 135 -2.81 -18.33 6.42
CA ARG A 135 -3.21 -18.50 7.84
C ARG A 135 -2.32 -19.48 8.59
N LYS A 136 -1.84 -20.53 7.93
CA LYS A 136 -0.97 -21.54 8.55
C LYS A 136 0.44 -21.00 8.83
N HIS A 137 0.96 -20.14 7.98
CA HIS A 137 2.37 -19.75 8.00
C HIS A 137 2.64 -18.28 8.39
N LEU A 138 1.65 -17.39 8.23
CA LEU A 138 1.81 -15.94 8.35
C LEU A 138 0.84 -15.30 9.35
N GLY A 139 -0.27 -15.96 9.68
CA GLY A 139 -1.23 -15.53 10.71
C GLY A 139 -2.38 -14.71 10.14
#